data_AF-A0A2K3KFS1-F1
#
_entry.id   AF-A0A2K3KFS1-F1
#
_cell.length_a   1.000
_cell.length_b   1.000
_cell.length_c   1.000
_cell.angle_alpha   90.00
_cell.angle_beta   90.00
_cell.angle_gamma   90.00
#
_symmetry.space_group_name_H-M   'P 1'
#
loop_
_entity.id
_entity.type
_entity.pdbx_description
1 polymer ?
#
loop_
_entity_poly.entity_id
_entity_poly.type
_entity_poly.pdbx_seq_one_letter_code
_entity_poly.pdbx_strand_id
1 'polypeptide(L)'
;MRGLSDHCPLVLAADEEDWGPRPSRMLKCWRDVPGYKVFVREKWNSFQFDGWGGFVLKEKLKGIKTALKEWHTAHTRNLPSRIEALKVQLAALD
;
A
#
# COMPACT_ATOMS: atom_id res chain seq x y z
N MET A 1 -41.70 -30.61 -17.89
CA MET A 1 -41.04 -29.29 -18.04
C MET A 1 -40.67 -28.82 -16.64
N ARG A 2 -39.38 -28.58 -16.35
CA ARG A 2 -38.93 -28.15 -15.02
C ARG A 2 -39.34 -26.69 -14.79
N GLY A 3 -40.02 -26.43 -13.67
CA GLY A 3 -40.53 -25.12 -13.30
C GLY A 3 -39.43 -24.07 -13.20
N LEU A 4 -39.77 -22.84 -13.55
CA LEU A 4 -38.94 -21.66 -13.36
C LEU A 4 -38.56 -21.56 -11.88
N SER A 5 -37.26 -21.48 -11.60
CA SER A 5 -36.80 -21.27 -10.24
C SER A 5 -37.06 -19.82 -9.83
N ASP A 6 -37.80 -19.60 -8.74
CA ASP A 6 -38.07 -18.28 -8.12
C ASP A 6 -36.82 -17.69 -7.43
N HIS A 7 -35.66 -17.77 -8.09
CA HIS A 7 -34.46 -17.11 -7.63
C HIS A 7 -34.57 -15.62 -7.98
N CYS A 8 -35.05 -14.83 -7.02
CA CYS A 8 -34.83 -13.39 -7.00
C CYS A 8 -33.35 -13.15 -6.63
N PRO A 9 -32.48 -12.71 -7.56
CA PRO A 9 -31.11 -12.41 -7.20
C PRO A 9 -31.09 -11.14 -6.35
N LEU A 10 -30.61 -11.26 -5.11
CA LEU A 10 -30.26 -10.10 -4.31
C LEU A 10 -29.05 -9.42 -4.95
N VAL A 11 -29.31 -8.36 -5.72
CA VAL A 11 -28.26 -7.50 -6.27
C VAL A 11 -27.68 -6.71 -5.10
N LEU A 12 -26.53 -7.15 -4.62
CA LEU A 12 -25.74 -6.41 -3.65
C LEU A 12 -25.09 -5.23 -4.38
N ALA A 13 -25.72 -4.06 -4.30
CA ALA A 13 -25.07 -2.80 -4.64
C ALA A 13 -24.27 -2.35 -3.40
N ALA A 14 -22.94 -2.35 -3.52
CA ALA A 14 -22.12 -1.59 -2.59
C ALA A 14 -22.20 -0.13 -3.03
N ASP A 15 -22.92 0.69 -2.27
CA ASP A 15 -22.83 2.14 -2.45
C ASP A 15 -21.36 2.55 -2.24
N GLU A 16 -20.82 3.41 -3.10
CA GLU A 16 -19.55 4.08 -2.81
C GLU A 16 -19.80 5.14 -1.73
N GLU A 17 -20.12 4.69 -0.51
CA GLU A 17 -20.13 5.58 0.65
C GLU A 17 -18.71 6.12 0.83
N ASP A 18 -18.56 7.44 0.69
CA ASP A 18 -17.32 8.14 1.00
C ASP A 18 -17.18 8.19 2.53
N TRP A 19 -16.63 7.10 3.11
CA TRP A 19 -16.40 6.89 4.55
C TRP A 19 -15.40 7.88 5.19
N GLY A 20 -15.24 9.06 4.60
CA GLY A 20 -14.31 10.08 5.03
C GLY A 20 -12.87 9.82 4.56
N PRO A 21 -11.92 10.69 4.99
CA PRO A 21 -10.56 10.67 4.49
C PRO A 21 -9.90 9.31 4.76
N ARG A 22 -9.37 8.73 3.68
CA ARG A 22 -8.74 7.40 3.67
C ARG A 22 -7.80 7.23 4.89
N PRO A 23 -8.06 6.25 5.78
CA PRO A 23 -7.35 6.13 7.07
C PRO A 23 -5.83 5.97 6.93
N SER A 24 -5.39 5.46 5.78
CA SER A 24 -3.99 5.33 5.41
C SER A 24 -3.69 6.05 4.09
N ARG A 25 -2.80 7.04 4.15
CA ARG A 25 -2.20 7.67 2.96
C ARG A 25 -0.88 6.96 2.66
N MET A 26 -0.96 5.86 1.94
CA MET A 26 0.21 5.19 1.36
C MET A 26 0.53 5.83 0.00
N LEU A 27 1.80 6.07 -0.30
CA LEU A 27 2.19 6.52 -1.64
C LEU A 27 1.94 5.39 -2.64
N LYS A 28 1.15 5.66 -3.69
CA LYS A 28 0.79 4.64 -4.69
C LYS A 28 2.02 4.01 -5.36
N CYS A 29 3.06 4.82 -5.59
CA CYS A 29 4.30 4.43 -6.27
C CYS A 29 5.18 3.45 -5.47
N TRP A 30 4.94 3.27 -4.16
CA TRP A 30 5.74 2.30 -3.39
C TRP A 30 5.61 0.88 -3.93
N ARG A 31 4.47 0.53 -4.53
CA ARG A 31 4.25 -0.78 -5.14
C ARG A 31 5.14 -1.06 -6.35
N ASP A 32 5.60 0.00 -7.00
CA ASP A 32 6.41 -0.07 -8.22
C ASP A 32 7.91 -0.18 -7.91
N VAL A 33 8.30 0.06 -6.65
CA VAL A 33 9.69 -0.08 -6.22
C VAL A 33 10.03 -1.56 -6.04
N PRO A 34 11.10 -2.06 -6.70
CA PRO A 34 11.54 -3.46 -6.57
C PRO A 34 11.72 -3.87 -5.10
N GLY A 35 11.24 -5.07 -4.75
CA GLY A 35 11.33 -5.59 -3.39
C GLY A 35 10.20 -5.16 -2.44
N TYR A 36 9.32 -4.22 -2.83
CA TYR A 36 8.21 -3.76 -1.98
C TYR A 36 7.34 -4.91 -1.41
N LYS A 37 6.90 -5.83 -2.28
CA LYS A 37 6.02 -6.95 -1.87
C LYS A 37 6.71 -7.88 -0.86
N VAL A 38 8.01 -8.12 -1.04
CA VAL A 38 8.81 -8.97 -0.15
C VAL A 38 8.97 -8.26 1.20
N PHE A 39 9.39 -7.00 1.19
CA PHE A 39 9.54 -6.18 2.39
C PHE A 39 8.27 -6.12 3.24
N VAL A 40 7.11 -5.84 2.62
CA VAL A 40 5.83 -5.77 3.33
C VAL A 40 5.46 -7.12 3.94
N ARG A 41 5.65 -8.22 3.21
CA ARG A 41 5.37 -9.58 3.69
C ARG A 41 6.24 -9.94 4.89
N GLU A 42 7.54 -9.70 4.81
CA GLU A 42 8.49 -9.99 5.89
C GLU A 42 8.16 -9.18 7.14
N LYS A 43 7.94 -7.87 6.99
CA LYS A 43 7.55 -7.02 8.13
C LYS A 43 6.22 -7.46 8.75
N TRP A 44 5.22 -7.77 7.93
CA TRP A 44 3.91 -8.23 8.40
C TRP A 44 4.00 -9.50 9.25
N ASN A 45 4.84 -10.45 8.83
CA ASN A 45 5.07 -11.71 9.53
C ASN A 45 5.93 -11.54 10.78
N SER A 46 6.85 -10.57 10.78
CA SER A 46 7.70 -10.26 11.95
C SER A 46 6.92 -9.60 13.09
N PHE A 47 5.81 -8.93 12.79
CA PHE A 47 5.01 -8.27 13.81
C PHE A 47 4.14 -9.27 14.57
N GLN A 48 4.39 -9.35 15.87
CA GLN A 48 3.60 -10.13 16.83
C GLN A 48 3.01 -9.14 17.85
N PHE A 49 1.69 -9.18 18.01
CA PHE A 49 0.94 -8.36 18.96
C PHE A 49 -0.14 -9.23 19.58
N ASP A 50 -0.34 -9.08 20.88
CA ASP A 50 -1.36 -9.81 21.64
C ASP A 50 -2.61 -8.96 21.87
N GLY A 51 -3.77 -9.62 21.97
CA GLY A 51 -5.07 -8.99 22.26
C GLY A 51 -6.16 -9.36 21.26
N TRP A 52 -7.26 -8.60 21.26
CA TRP A 52 -8.35 -8.79 20.30
C TRP A 52 -7.88 -8.53 18.86
N GLY A 53 -8.34 -9.35 17.91
CA GLY A 53 -7.99 -9.27 16.49
C GLY A 53 -8.06 -7.87 15.86
N GLY A 54 -9.00 -7.01 16.27
CA GLY A 54 -9.09 -5.63 15.78
C GLY A 54 -7.93 -4.76 16.28
N PHE A 55 -7.53 -4.93 17.55
CA PHE A 55 -6.34 -4.28 18.09
C PHE A 55 -5.06 -4.78 17.41
N VAL A 56 -4.93 -6.10 17.25
CA VAL A 56 -3.80 -6.72 16.55
C VAL A 56 -3.67 -6.19 15.12
N LEU A 57 -4.79 -6.14 14.37
CA LEU A 57 -4.83 -5.61 13.01
C LEU A 57 -4.43 -4.14 12.96
N LYS A 58 -4.96 -3.31 13.87
CA LYS A 58 -4.62 -1.89 13.98
C LYS A 58 -3.12 -1.68 14.20
N GLU A 59 -2.51 -2.39 15.15
CA GLU A 59 -1.09 -2.25 15.45
C GLU A 59 -0.21 -2.80 14.32
N LYS A 60 -0.60 -3.89 13.64
CA LYS A 60 0.10 -4.36 12.43
C LYS A 60 0.10 -3.33 11.32
N LEU A 61 -1.06 -2.72 11.02
CA LEU A 61 -1.17 -1.69 10.00
C LEU A 61 -0.33 -0.44 10.34
N LYS A 62 -0.31 -0.05 11.63
CA LYS A 62 0.54 1.02 12.13
C LYS A 62 2.03 0.69 11.97
N GLY A 63 2.44 -0.53 12.32
CA GLY A 63 3.81 -1.02 12.15
C GLY A 63 4.26 -1.00 10.70
N ILE A 64 3.43 -1.50 9.77
CA ILE A 64 3.74 -1.46 8.33
C ILE A 64 3.90 -0.03 7.82
N LYS A 65 3.01 0.87 8.24
CA LYS A 65 3.08 2.29 7.86
C LYS A 65 4.41 2.92 8.28
N THR A 66 4.87 2.65 9.50
CA THR A 66 6.17 3.16 10.00
C THR A 66 7.34 2.54 9.24
N ALA A 67 7.35 1.22 9.10
CA ALA A 67 8.43 0.52 8.40
C ALA A 67 8.57 0.97 6.94
N LEU A 68 7.47 1.23 6.24
CA LEU A 68 7.49 1.74 4.86
C LEU A 68 8.05 3.16 4.76
N LYS A 69 7.77 4.03 5.74
CA LYS A 69 8.35 5.38 5.77
C LYS A 69 9.88 5.34 5.91
N GLU A 70 10.38 4.49 6.78
CA GLU A 70 11.82 4.28 6.97
C GLU A 70 12.46 3.69 5.71
N TRP A 71 11.83 2.66 5.14
CA TRP A 71 12.28 2.01 3.92
C TRP A 71 12.35 2.99 2.74
N HIS A 72 11.31 3.81 2.57
CA HIS A 72 11.29 4.86 1.55
C HIS A 72 12.45 5.84 1.76
N THR A 73 12.65 6.33 2.98
CA THR A 73 13.74 7.27 3.30
C THR A 73 15.09 6.66 2.96
N ALA A 74 15.32 5.38 3.28
CA ALA A 74 16.55 4.69 2.92
C ALA A 74 16.73 4.54 1.39
N HIS A 75 15.66 4.23 0.65
CA HIS A 75 15.70 4.01 -0.80
C HIS A 75 15.78 5.31 -1.62
N THR A 76 15.20 6.40 -1.15
CA THR A 76 15.16 7.68 -1.88
C THR A 76 16.26 8.66 -1.49
N ARG A 77 17.14 8.31 -0.55
CA ARG A 77 18.25 9.18 -0.10
C ARG A 77 19.14 9.67 -1.24
N ASN A 78 19.43 8.82 -2.23
CA ASN A 78 20.28 9.17 -3.37
C ASN A 78 19.51 9.69 -4.60
N LEU A 79 18.19 9.86 -4.49
CA LEU A 79 17.36 10.30 -5.61
C LEU A 79 17.67 11.75 -6.06
N PRO A 80 17.84 12.74 -5.16
CA PRO A 80 18.18 14.10 -5.56
C PRO A 80 19.48 14.18 -6.36
N SER A 81 20.53 13.52 -5.88
CA SER A 81 21.84 13.48 -6.54
C SER A 81 21.78 12.82 -7.91
N ARG A 82 20.98 11.76 -8.07
CA ARG A 82 20.76 11.12 -9.38
C ARG A 82 20.01 12.02 -10.34
N ILE A 83 19.01 12.77 -9.86
CA ILE A 83 18.26 13.73 -10.68
C ILE A 83 19.19 14.84 -11.16
N GLU A 84 20.04 15.37 -10.29
CA GLU A 84 21.02 16.40 -10.65
C GLU A 84 22.02 15.90 -11.69
N ALA A 85 22.59 14.70 -11.48
CA ALA A 85 23.50 14.10 -12.45
C ALA A 85 22.86 13.91 -13.83
N LEU A 86 21.60 13.43 -13.88
CA LEU A 86 20.85 13.27 -15.13
C LEU A 86 20.55 14.61 -15.80
N LYS A 87 20.26 15.66 -15.04
CA LYS A 87 20.07 17.02 -15.59
C LYS A 87 21.35 17.56 -16.22
N VAL A 88 22.50 17.34 -15.58
CA VAL A 88 23.81 17.74 -16.13
C VAL A 88 24.11 16.99 -17.42
N GLN A 89 23.82 15.69 -17.48
CA GLN A 89 23.98 14.90 -18.71
C GLN A 89 23.08 15.39 -19.84
N LEU A 90 21.82 15.72 -19.55
CA LEU A 90 20.90 16.25 -20.54
C LEU A 90 21.40 17.59 -21.10
N ALA A 91 21.85 18.50 -20.24
CA ALA A 91 22.39 19.80 -20.65
C ALA A 91 23.70 19.71 -21.46
N ALA A 92 24.41 18.58 -21.41
CA ALA A 92 25.61 18.35 -22.22
C ALA A 92 25.29 17.74 -23.61
N LEU A 93 24.04 17.33 -23.83
CA LEU A 93 23.55 16.81 -25.11
C LEU A 93 22.79 17.86 -25.94
N ASP A 94 22.45 19.00 -25.33
CA ASP A 94 21.93 20.22 -25.99
C ASP A 94 23.08 21.13 -26.46
#